data_AF-I4B156-F1
#
_entry.id   AF-I4B156-F1
#
_cell.length_a   1.000
_cell.length_b   1.000
_cell.length_c   1.000
_cell.angle_alpha   90.00
_cell.angle_beta   90.00
_cell.angle_gamma   90.00
#
_symmetry.space_group_name_H-M   'P 1'
#
loop_
_entity.id
_entity.type
_entity.pdbx_description
1 polymer ?
#
loop_
_entity_poly.entity_id
_entity_poly.type
_entity_poly.pdbx_seq_one_letter_code
_entity_poly.pdbx_strand_id
1 'polypeptide(L)'
;MRNVSWVILILLVLHCAGSRHTVSLNDMQYAVSMSPQIYGSDGKIKANGAGVDIIGDIEVTRRYWSLVYSFVPIGDTKKQVADFNQVIATRGAHGVVNFEIENEGCDMNNFAYVIAPAVLPFFPGCSKITFRGKLVRESGR
;
A
#
# COMPACT_ATOMS: atom_id res chain seq x y z
N MET A 1 34.42 21.41 20.11
CA MET A 1 33.05 21.75 19.66
C MET A 1 32.82 21.62 18.15
N ARG A 2 33.83 21.81 17.28
CA ARG A 2 33.70 21.70 15.81
C ARG A 2 33.31 20.31 15.26
N ASN A 3 33.60 19.24 16.02
CA ASN A 3 33.37 17.85 15.58
C ASN A 3 31.93 17.36 15.88
N VAL A 4 31.19 18.02 16.76
CA VAL A 4 29.82 17.63 17.14
C VAL A 4 28.81 17.97 16.04
N SER A 5 29.07 19.06 15.29
CA SER A 5 28.17 19.53 14.23
C SER A 5 28.09 18.58 13.02
N TRP A 6 29.21 17.93 12.67
CA TRP A 6 29.26 16.98 11.55
C TRP A 6 28.54 15.66 11.86
N VAL A 7 28.60 15.20 13.11
CA VAL A 7 27.92 13.97 13.54
C VAL A 7 26.40 14.12 13.48
N ILE A 8 25.87 15.28 13.88
CA ILE A 8 24.44 15.59 13.83
C ILE A 8 23.95 15.67 12.37
N LEU A 9 24.74 16.27 11.48
CA LEU A 9 24.38 16.36 10.06
C LEU A 9 24.30 14.97 9.41
N ILE A 10 25.27 14.09 9.68
CA ILE A 10 25.30 12.71 9.15
C ILE A 10 24.13 11.87 9.68
N LEU A 11 23.78 12.02 10.96
CA LEU A 11 22.64 11.33 11.57
C LEU A 11 21.30 11.74 10.92
N LEU A 12 21.15 13.00 10.49
CA LEU A 12 19.94 13.46 9.81
C LEU A 12 19.79 12.89 8.39
N VAL A 13 20.89 12.61 7.67
CA VAL A 13 20.82 12.02 6.32
C VAL A 13 20.46 10.53 6.35
N LEU A 14 20.73 9.83 7.46
CA LEU A 14 20.46 8.39 7.63
C LEU A 14 18.99 8.06 7.96
N HIS A 15 18.13 9.06 8.21
CA HIS A 15 16.70 8.84 8.45
C HIS A 15 15.88 8.55 7.19
N CYS A 16 16.52 8.50 6.00
CA CYS A 16 15.88 8.06 4.76
C CYS A 16 15.92 6.53 4.55
N ALA A 17 15.90 5.75 5.62
CA ALA A 17 15.74 4.30 5.55
C ALA A 17 14.26 3.94 5.26
N GLY A 18 13.81 4.20 4.03
CA GLY A 18 12.49 3.80 3.56
C GLY A 18 12.47 2.35 3.05
N SER A 19 11.39 1.62 3.31
CA SER A 19 11.15 0.32 2.70
C SER A 19 10.67 0.53 1.25
N ARG A 20 11.30 -0.15 0.29
CA ARG A 20 10.84 -0.16 -1.10
C ARG A 20 10.07 -1.44 -1.37
N HIS A 21 8.83 -1.32 -1.81
CA HIS A 21 8.01 -2.45 -2.22
C HIS A 21 7.50 -2.25 -3.65
N THR A 22 7.53 -3.33 -4.43
CA THR A 22 6.88 -3.39 -5.73
C THR A 22 5.54 -4.07 -5.56
N VAL A 23 4.46 -3.36 -5.89
CA VAL A 23 3.11 -3.90 -5.88
C VAL A 23 2.71 -4.23 -7.31
N SER A 24 2.29 -5.46 -7.56
CA SER A 24 1.67 -5.85 -8.83
C SER A 24 0.16 -5.98 -8.65
N LEU A 25 -0.58 -5.33 -9.54
CA LEU A 25 -2.05 -5.38 -9.62
C LEU A 25 -2.51 -6.19 -10.84
N ASN A 26 -1.65 -7.00 -11.45
CA ASN A 26 -1.95 -7.72 -12.69
C ASN A 26 -3.09 -8.74 -12.53
N ASP A 27 -3.31 -9.25 -11.31
CA ASP A 27 -4.35 -10.23 -10.99
C ASP A 27 -5.66 -9.57 -10.50
N MET A 28 -5.82 -8.25 -10.69
CA MET A 28 -7.05 -7.53 -10.35
C MET A 28 -8.17 -7.91 -11.32
N GLN A 29 -9.32 -8.31 -10.77
CA GLN A 29 -10.50 -8.71 -11.55
C GLN A 29 -11.51 -7.58 -11.74
N TYR A 30 -11.36 -6.51 -10.96
CA TYR A 30 -12.28 -5.38 -10.93
C TYR A 30 -11.58 -4.10 -11.36
N ALA A 31 -12.33 -3.21 -12.01
CA ALA A 31 -11.81 -1.91 -12.41
C ALA A 31 -11.55 -1.04 -11.18
N VAL A 32 -10.36 -0.44 -11.14
CA VAL A 32 -9.92 0.42 -10.04
C VAL A 32 -9.35 1.72 -10.58
N SER A 33 -9.77 2.81 -9.97
CA SER A 33 -9.37 4.16 -10.34
C SER A 33 -8.83 4.90 -9.14
N MET A 34 -7.69 5.56 -9.31
CA MET A 34 -7.13 6.46 -8.31
C MET A 34 -7.89 7.80 -8.24
N SER A 35 -8.80 8.05 -9.19
CA SER A 35 -9.64 9.23 -9.23
C SER A 35 -11.07 8.93 -8.76
N PRO A 36 -11.92 9.95 -8.54
CA PRO A 36 -13.34 9.76 -8.19
C PRO A 36 -14.20 9.18 -9.32
N GLN A 37 -13.61 8.89 -10.48
CA GLN A 37 -14.30 8.52 -11.71
C GLN A 37 -13.85 7.14 -12.18
N ILE A 38 -14.75 6.39 -12.81
CA ILE A 38 -14.47 5.06 -13.36
C ILE A 38 -15.18 4.88 -14.70
N TYR A 39 -14.62 4.04 -15.57
CA TYR A 39 -15.30 3.65 -16.79
C TYR A 39 -16.38 2.60 -16.48
N GLY A 40 -17.62 2.87 -16.89
CA GLY A 40 -18.71 1.91 -16.84
C GLY A 40 -18.58 0.83 -17.90
N SER A 41 -19.47 -0.16 -17.86
CA SER A 41 -19.50 -1.23 -18.87
C SER A 41 -19.83 -0.73 -20.29
N ASP A 42 -20.37 0.49 -20.40
CA ASP A 42 -20.64 1.20 -21.65
C ASP A 42 -19.44 2.02 -22.17
N GLY A 43 -18.29 1.94 -21.49
CA GLY A 43 -17.08 2.70 -21.84
C GLY A 43 -17.17 4.20 -21.55
N LYS A 44 -18.25 4.67 -20.91
CA LYS A 44 -18.40 6.07 -20.51
C LYS A 44 -17.83 6.29 -19.12
N ILE A 45 -17.34 7.50 -18.89
CA ILE A 45 -16.90 7.93 -17.56
C ILE A 45 -18.14 8.08 -16.67
N LYS A 46 -18.10 7.43 -15.50
CA LYS A 46 -19.12 7.50 -14.47
C LYS A 46 -18.49 8.00 -13.18
N ALA A 47 -19.28 8.73 -12.39
CA ALA A 47 -18.88 9.26 -11.10
C ALA A 47 -20.04 9.09 -10.10
N ASN A 48 -19.78 9.34 -8.82
CA ASN A 48 -20.81 9.25 -7.79
C ASN A 48 -22.02 10.13 -8.13
N GLY A 49 -23.22 9.53 -8.18
CA GLY A 49 -24.46 10.21 -8.59
C GLY A 49 -24.60 10.45 -10.10
N ALA A 50 -23.62 10.02 -10.89
CA ALA A 50 -23.58 10.11 -12.35
C ALA A 50 -23.24 8.74 -12.96
N GLY A 51 -24.12 7.76 -12.71
CA GLY A 51 -24.04 6.40 -13.26
C GLY A 51 -23.36 5.36 -12.37
N VAL A 52 -22.73 5.78 -11.26
CA VAL A 52 -22.30 4.88 -10.19
C VAL A 52 -22.69 5.44 -8.83
N ASP A 53 -23.00 4.55 -7.89
CA ASP A 53 -23.28 4.84 -6.50
C ASP A 53 -22.18 4.27 -5.61
N ILE A 54 -21.72 5.06 -4.63
CA ILE A 54 -20.79 4.59 -3.61
C ILE A 54 -21.56 3.73 -2.61
N ILE A 55 -21.16 2.47 -2.46
CA ILE A 55 -21.81 1.49 -1.60
C ILE A 55 -21.03 1.20 -0.31
N GLY A 56 -19.83 1.77 -0.16
CA GLY A 56 -19.04 1.72 1.07
C GLY A 56 -17.55 1.90 0.82
N ASP A 57 -16.76 1.85 1.89
CA ASP A 57 -15.30 1.96 1.82
C ASP A 57 -14.64 0.57 1.98
N ILE A 58 -13.50 0.38 1.33
CA ILE A 58 -12.68 -0.83 1.41
C ILE A 58 -11.29 -0.47 1.93
N GLU A 59 -10.80 -1.24 2.90
CA GLU A 59 -9.43 -1.20 3.39
C GLU A 59 -8.91 -2.62 3.55
N VAL A 60 -7.81 -2.95 2.86
CA VAL A 60 -7.13 -4.25 2.98
C VAL A 60 -5.66 -4.01 3.26
N THR A 61 -5.26 -4.42 4.46
CA THR A 61 -3.93 -4.13 5.01
C THR A 61 -3.16 -5.42 5.22
N ARG A 62 -1.92 -5.45 4.74
CA ARG A 62 -1.06 -6.63 4.88
C ARG A 62 0.36 -6.25 5.24
N ARG A 63 0.96 -7.06 6.13
CA ARG A 63 2.36 -6.89 6.55
C ARG A 63 3.27 -7.74 5.66
N TYR A 64 4.34 -7.13 5.19
CA TYR A 64 5.39 -7.76 4.43
C TYR A 64 6.69 -7.68 5.21
N TRP A 65 7.41 -8.79 5.24
CA TRP A 65 8.75 -8.84 5.78
C TRP A 65 9.74 -8.69 4.65
N SER A 66 10.90 -8.16 4.95
CA SER A 66 11.97 -8.03 3.97
C SER A 66 13.29 -8.36 4.65
N LEU A 67 14.18 -9.04 3.93
CA LEU A 67 15.53 -9.31 4.43
C LEU A 67 16.52 -8.37 3.74
N VAL A 68 17.68 -8.21 4.37
CA VAL A 68 18.81 -7.43 3.85
C VAL A 68 18.40 -6.00 3.52
N TYR A 69 18.18 -5.18 4.55
CA TYR A 69 17.88 -3.74 4.37
C TYR A 69 16.70 -3.48 3.42
N SER A 70 15.69 -4.34 3.45
CA SER A 70 14.54 -4.30 2.53
C SER A 70 14.83 -4.56 1.04
N PHE A 71 15.99 -5.10 0.69
CA PHE A 71 16.35 -5.38 -0.70
C PHE A 71 15.67 -6.63 -1.25
N VAL A 72 15.37 -7.60 -0.39
CA VAL A 72 14.66 -8.83 -0.76
C VAL A 72 13.28 -8.84 -0.11
N PRO A 73 12.20 -8.52 -0.85
CA PRO A 73 10.85 -8.60 -0.33
C PRO A 73 10.46 -10.07 -0.08
N ILE A 74 10.06 -10.39 1.15
CA ILE A 74 9.51 -11.70 1.53
C ILE A 74 7.99 -11.57 1.55
N GLY A 75 7.41 -11.68 0.36
CA GLY A 75 5.97 -11.80 0.20
C GLY A 75 5.50 -11.31 -1.15
N ASP A 76 4.55 -12.04 -1.72
CA ASP A 76 3.92 -11.70 -2.99
C ASP A 76 2.61 -10.94 -2.72
N THR A 77 2.38 -9.86 -3.49
CA THR A 77 1.14 -9.07 -3.42
C THR A 77 -0.06 -9.82 -3.98
N LYS A 78 0.13 -10.95 -4.67
CA LYS A 78 -0.96 -11.80 -5.19
C LYS A 78 -2.03 -12.14 -4.17
N LYS A 79 -1.63 -12.55 -2.95
CA LYS A 79 -2.61 -12.87 -1.90
C LYS A 79 -3.38 -11.63 -1.46
N GLN A 80 -2.73 -10.47 -1.34
CA GLN A 80 -3.42 -9.23 -1.00
C GLN A 80 -4.40 -8.78 -2.09
N VAL A 81 -4.03 -8.94 -3.37
CA VAL A 81 -4.92 -8.67 -4.51
C VAL A 81 -6.10 -9.64 -4.52
N ALA A 82 -5.87 -10.93 -4.24
CA ALA A 82 -6.94 -11.92 -4.12
C ALA A 82 -7.91 -11.58 -2.96
N ASP A 83 -7.38 -11.22 -1.80
CA ASP A 83 -8.16 -10.79 -0.65
C ASP A 83 -8.98 -9.52 -1.00
N PHE A 84 -8.38 -8.57 -1.72
CA PHE A 84 -9.05 -7.35 -2.18
C PHE A 84 -10.19 -7.65 -3.16
N ASN A 85 -9.94 -8.49 -4.17
CA ASN A 85 -10.96 -8.97 -5.12
C ASN A 85 -12.12 -9.67 -4.39
N GLN A 86 -11.82 -10.50 -3.39
CA GLN A 86 -12.83 -11.21 -2.60
C GLN A 86 -13.73 -10.25 -1.83
N VAL A 87 -13.17 -9.18 -1.25
CA VAL A 87 -13.97 -8.17 -0.53
C VAL A 87 -14.89 -7.40 -1.50
N ILE A 88 -14.39 -7.03 -2.68
CA ILE A 88 -15.20 -6.38 -3.73
C ILE A 88 -16.37 -7.30 -4.15
N ALA A 89 -16.07 -8.57 -4.42
CA ALA A 89 -17.05 -9.57 -4.82
C ALA A 89 -18.13 -9.79 -3.74
N THR A 90 -17.71 -9.96 -2.48
CA THR A 90 -18.61 -10.23 -1.36
C THR A 90 -19.57 -9.07 -1.11
N ARG A 91 -19.13 -7.84 -1.40
CA ARG A 91 -19.95 -6.63 -1.25
C ARG A 91 -20.78 -6.30 -2.50
N GLY A 92 -20.67 -7.10 -3.56
CA GLY A 92 -21.37 -6.87 -4.83
C GLY A 92 -21.02 -5.51 -5.44
N ALA A 93 -19.75 -5.12 -5.36
CA ALA A 93 -19.22 -3.92 -5.99
C ALA A 93 -18.78 -4.24 -7.43
N HIS A 94 -18.90 -3.27 -8.32
CA HIS A 94 -18.45 -3.39 -9.72
C HIS A 94 -17.06 -2.77 -9.95
N GLY A 95 -16.60 -1.94 -9.03
CA GLY A 95 -15.27 -1.36 -9.06
C GLY A 95 -14.91 -0.57 -7.81
N VAL A 96 -13.76 0.08 -7.84
CA VAL A 96 -13.24 0.94 -6.76
C VAL A 96 -12.78 2.28 -7.32
N VAL A 97 -13.19 3.38 -6.69
CA VAL A 97 -12.74 4.75 -6.99
C VAL A 97 -11.97 5.34 -5.82
N ASN A 98 -11.22 6.42 -6.05
CA ASN A 98 -10.31 7.02 -5.06
C ASN A 98 -9.38 5.97 -4.43
N PHE A 99 -8.84 5.10 -5.27
CA PHE A 99 -7.95 4.04 -4.84
C PHE A 99 -6.59 4.59 -4.43
N GLU A 100 -6.12 4.14 -3.27
CA GLU A 100 -4.86 4.58 -2.68
C GLU A 100 -4.07 3.37 -2.18
N ILE A 101 -2.75 3.43 -2.36
CA ILE A 101 -1.80 2.47 -1.83
C ILE A 101 -0.87 3.22 -0.88
N GLU A 102 -0.93 2.87 0.39
CA GLU A 102 -0.01 3.38 1.40
C GLU A 102 1.00 2.29 1.78
N ASN A 103 2.26 2.69 1.97
CA ASN A 103 3.32 1.84 2.48
C ASN A 103 3.90 2.47 3.75
N GLU A 104 3.61 1.85 4.90
CA GLU A 104 4.09 2.29 6.20
C GLU A 104 5.18 1.34 6.71
N GLY A 105 6.24 1.87 7.34
CA GLY A 105 7.18 1.04 8.09
C GLY A 105 6.53 0.50 9.36
N CYS A 106 6.84 -0.73 9.76
CA CYS A 106 6.43 -1.22 11.07
C CYS A 106 7.29 -0.58 12.18
N ASP A 107 6.71 -0.26 13.34
CA ASP A 107 7.40 0.33 14.51
C ASP A 107 8.61 -0.48 15.03
N MET A 108 8.82 -1.70 14.53
CA MET A 108 10.03 -2.49 14.75
C MET A 108 11.32 -1.85 14.21
N ASN A 109 11.23 -0.84 13.34
CA ASN A 109 12.40 -0.09 12.88
C ASN A 109 13.12 0.68 14.00
N ASN A 110 12.45 0.97 15.13
CA ASN A 110 13.09 1.64 16.27
C ASN A 110 14.02 0.73 17.09
N PHE A 111 13.92 -0.60 16.98
CA PHE A 111 14.79 -1.51 17.73
C PHE A 111 16.21 -1.60 17.12
N ALA A 112 16.31 -1.38 15.80
CA ALA A 112 17.59 -1.34 15.09
C ALA A 112 18.48 -0.17 15.54
N TYR A 113 17.88 0.95 15.97
CA TYR A 113 18.62 2.13 16.47
C TYR A 113 19.25 1.90 17.85
N VAL A 114 18.73 0.96 18.66
CA VAL A 114 19.18 0.76 20.04
C VAL A 114 20.24 -0.34 20.17
N ILE A 115 20.21 -1.39 19.33
CA ILE A 115 20.98 -2.62 19.58
C ILE A 115 22.10 -2.90 18.56
N ALA A 116 22.10 -2.38 17.33
CA ALA A 116 22.87 -3.07 16.28
C ALA A 116 23.54 -2.22 15.20
N PRO A 117 24.66 -1.51 15.47
CA PRO A 117 25.63 -1.17 14.42
C PRO A 117 26.34 -2.42 13.84
N ALA A 118 26.23 -3.58 14.49
CA ALA A 118 27.00 -4.79 14.15
C ALA A 118 26.22 -5.89 13.39
N VAL A 119 24.89 -5.79 13.27
CA VAL A 119 24.02 -6.85 12.67
C VAL A 119 23.27 -6.35 11.40
N LEU A 120 23.68 -5.19 10.88
CA LEU A 120 22.99 -4.39 9.87
C LEU A 120 22.67 -5.02 8.50
N PRO A 121 23.34 -6.08 7.99
CA PRO A 121 22.95 -6.65 6.71
C PRO A 121 21.87 -7.74 6.79
N PHE A 122 21.46 -8.22 7.98
CA PHE A 122 20.50 -9.33 8.11
C PHE A 122 19.22 -8.97 8.86
N PHE A 123 19.09 -7.74 9.37
CA PHE A 123 17.92 -7.38 10.14
C PHE A 123 16.67 -7.36 9.24
N PRO A 124 15.60 -8.08 9.60
CA PRO A 124 14.38 -8.10 8.81
C PRO A 124 13.68 -6.74 8.91
N GLY A 125 13.51 -6.08 7.78
CA GLY A 125 12.60 -4.95 7.65
C GLY A 125 11.15 -5.43 7.72
N CYS A 126 10.26 -4.58 8.19
CA CYS A 126 8.82 -4.83 8.15
C CYS A 126 8.13 -3.60 7.57
N SER A 127 7.25 -3.85 6.61
CA SER A 127 6.38 -2.86 6.01
C SER A 127 4.93 -3.31 6.06
N LYS A 128 4.03 -2.35 6.01
CA LYS A 128 2.60 -2.54 6.03
C LYS A 128 2.05 -1.82 4.80
N ILE A 129 1.54 -2.60 3.87
CA ILE A 129 0.93 -2.08 2.64
C ILE A 129 -0.58 -2.11 2.82
N THR A 130 -1.19 -0.95 2.66
CA THR A 130 -2.63 -0.74 2.85
C THR A 130 -3.25 -0.33 1.51
N PHE A 131 -4.23 -1.09 1.04
CA PHE A 131 -5.06 -0.75 -0.12
C PHE A 131 -6.35 -0.13 0.38
N ARG A 132 -6.66 1.09 -0.06
CA ARG A 132 -7.86 1.83 0.33
C ARG A 132 -8.64 2.28 -0.90
N GLY A 133 -9.94 2.48 -0.74
CA GLY A 133 -10.76 3.13 -1.74
C GLY A 133 -12.24 3.05 -1.42
N LYS A 134 -13.05 3.54 -2.37
CA LYS A 134 -14.51 3.52 -2.28
C LYS A 134 -15.10 2.52 -3.26
N LEU A 135 -15.87 1.58 -2.74
CA LEU A 135 -16.60 0.60 -3.52
C LEU A 135 -17.74 1.28 -4.26
N VAL A 136 -17.83 1.01 -5.56
CA VAL A 136 -18.89 1.56 -6.41
C VAL A 136 -19.69 0.44 -7.05
N ARG A 137 -20.98 0.71 -7.22
CA ARG A 137 -21.91 -0.09 -8.03
C ARG A 137 -22.46 0.79 -9.14
N GLU A 138 -22.71 0.23 -10.31
CA GLU A 138 -23.37 0.99 -11.37
C GLU A 138 -24.83 1.22 -11.01
N SER A 139 -25.29 2.47 -11.11
CA SER A 139 -26.67 2.85 -10.83
C SER A 139 -27.59 2.21 -11.89
N GLY A 140 -28.57 1.41 -11.44
CA GLY A 140 -29.53 0.74 -12.33
C GLY A 140 -29.24 -0.73 -12.64
N ARG A 141 -28.30 -1.37 -11.94
CA ARG A 141 -28.08 -2.83 -11.92
C ARG A 141 -28.37 -3.44 -10.56
#